data_AF-A0A6G2JRL2-F1
#
_entry.id   AF-A0A6G2JRL2-F1
#
_cell.length_a   1.000
_cell.length_b   1.000
_cell.length_c   1.000
_cell.angle_alpha   90.00
_cell.angle_beta   90.00
_cell.angle_gamma   90.00
#
_symmetry.space_group_name_H-M   'P 1'
#
loop_
_entity.id
_entity.type
_entity.pdbx_description
1 polymer ?
#
loop_
_entity_poly.entity_id
_entity_poly.type
_entity_poly.pdbx_seq_one_letter_code
_entity_poly.pdbx_strand_id
1 'polypeptide(L)'
;MRASSSSTRKPANEPVASSRVNSPDSASTAHVPSSSAAASSCACSATSTASARLTSSGASPSTRQTPTIAAAATIASSTSTVTTVRRRGLMAAHGSLGPLMKLRDLRTGLTFDDVLIVPQRSSIRSRSHVSVRTRLSRSIPLDLPVIAANMDTVCEHEMAIAMGRLGGAGIVHRFMPIDAQAAQIAAIKKADDGSLVAGGAVGTDHDMGDRAKALVAAGADVLVLDIAHGHADHAIDGVRRLKDHFADTDVIAGNVATIDGAIDMAEAGADAIKVGVGPGGVCTTRLVAGVGVPQLSATDSVVNGLADAGFDVPVIADGGIRTSGDIAKALAVGAETVMIGSMLAGTKESPGEVEQGPHGLRKRIRGMASFEAIEARAERHGEEIDDEYFEQRAPEGVEGTVPYRGEAGKLIGELMAGLRSAMSYTNARSLAEFTERTEFVAVTPLGLAENTPHATLSY
;
A
#
# COMPACT_ATOMS: atom_id res chain seq x y z
N MET A 1 51.86 -1.11 53.18
CA MET A 1 52.39 -0.57 54.46
C MET A 1 52.06 0.92 54.53
N ARG A 2 51.35 1.33 55.60
CA ARG A 2 51.04 2.70 56.10
C ARG A 2 50.19 3.61 55.18
N ALA A 3 48.90 3.89 55.45
CA ALA A 3 48.25 4.65 56.55
C ALA A 3 48.68 6.13 56.55
N SER A 4 47.80 7.14 56.44
CA SER A 4 46.80 7.65 57.42
C SER A 4 45.92 8.75 56.76
N SER A 5 44.58 8.72 56.70
CA SER A 5 43.52 8.95 57.71
C SER A 5 43.22 10.42 58.09
N SER A 6 42.00 10.90 57.81
CA SER A 6 41.03 11.53 58.76
C SER A 6 39.84 12.15 57.98
N SER A 7 38.60 11.65 58.05
CA SER A 7 37.56 11.93 59.09
C SER A 7 37.08 13.39 59.02
N THR A 8 35.82 13.81 58.92
CA THR A 8 34.43 13.35 59.23
C THR A 8 33.52 14.51 58.75
N ARG A 9 32.22 14.42 58.40
CA ARG A 9 31.04 14.14 59.26
C ARG A 9 29.77 14.33 58.40
N LYS A 10 28.80 13.40 58.48
CA LYS A 10 27.37 13.62 58.20
C LYS A 10 26.71 14.24 59.45
N PRO A 11 25.53 14.88 59.30
CA PRO A 11 24.32 14.23 59.81
C PRO A 11 23.09 14.39 58.91
N ALA A 12 22.11 13.52 59.14
CA ALA A 12 20.77 13.51 58.56
C ALA A 12 19.76 14.32 59.41
N ASN A 13 18.71 14.86 58.79
CA ASN A 13 17.31 14.76 59.24
C ASN A 13 16.33 15.47 58.26
N GLU A 14 15.29 14.73 57.86
CA GLU A 14 13.98 15.21 57.33
C GLU A 14 13.12 15.83 58.47
N PRO A 15 11.82 16.15 58.28
CA PRO A 15 11.11 16.88 57.21
C PRO A 15 10.34 18.09 57.80
N VAL A 16 9.80 19.00 56.96
CA VAL A 16 8.80 20.00 57.42
C VAL A 16 7.63 20.07 56.44
N ALA A 17 6.44 19.84 56.99
CA ALA A 17 5.14 20.03 56.36
C ALA A 17 4.45 21.30 56.89
N SER A 18 3.44 21.73 56.13
CA SER A 18 2.31 22.61 56.46
C SER A 18 2.44 24.11 56.21
N SER A 19 1.60 24.61 55.30
CA SER A 19 0.43 25.39 55.73
C SER A 19 -0.68 25.35 54.66
N ARG A 20 -1.87 24.95 55.11
CA ARG A 20 -3.17 25.16 54.45
C ARG A 20 -3.68 26.54 54.86
N VAL A 21 -4.36 27.24 53.95
CA VAL A 21 -5.45 28.17 54.30
C VAL A 21 -6.61 27.93 53.34
N ASN A 22 -7.79 27.70 53.91
CA ASN A 22 -9.08 27.48 53.25
C ASN A 22 -9.78 28.80 52.91
N SER A 23 -10.56 28.73 51.82
CA SER A 23 -11.84 29.33 51.36
C SER A 23 -12.59 30.39 52.21
N PRO A 24 -13.54 31.17 51.62
CA PRO A 24 -14.90 30.65 51.32
C PRO A 24 -15.62 31.16 50.04
N ASP A 25 -16.46 30.27 49.51
CA ASP A 25 -17.80 30.35 48.89
C ASP A 25 -18.42 31.65 48.30
N SER A 26 -19.00 31.50 47.10
CA SER A 26 -20.44 31.70 46.79
C SER A 26 -20.68 31.40 45.29
N ALA A 27 -21.34 30.29 44.92
CA ALA A 27 -22.79 30.10 44.79
C ALA A 27 -23.49 31.02 43.76
N SER A 28 -23.81 30.48 42.58
CA SER A 28 -25.05 30.81 41.86
C SER A 28 -25.36 29.77 40.77
N THR A 29 -26.53 29.18 40.93
CA THR A 29 -27.23 28.15 40.18
C THR A 29 -27.86 28.63 38.86
N ALA A 30 -27.96 27.75 37.86
CA ALA A 30 -29.17 27.66 37.03
C ALA A 30 -29.27 26.29 36.32
N HIS A 31 -30.32 25.54 36.66
CA HIS A 31 -30.80 24.32 36.01
C HIS A 31 -31.79 24.69 34.88
N VAL A 32 -31.64 24.06 33.69
CA VAL A 32 -32.61 23.21 32.91
C VAL A 32 -34.02 23.83 32.65
N PRO A 33 -34.59 23.80 31.41
CA PRO A 33 -34.96 22.52 30.80
C PRO A 33 -34.99 22.34 29.26
N SER A 34 -35.05 21.05 28.92
CA SER A 34 -35.54 20.43 27.69
C SER A 34 -36.98 20.80 27.34
N SER A 35 -37.30 20.88 26.05
CA SER A 35 -38.65 20.51 25.56
C SER A 35 -38.63 20.01 24.11
N SER A 36 -39.49 19.04 23.90
CA SER A 36 -39.83 18.33 22.66
C SER A 36 -40.90 19.06 21.83
N ALA A 37 -40.94 18.70 20.54
CA ALA A 37 -42.11 18.67 19.65
C ALA A 37 -42.76 20.00 19.23
N ALA A 38 -42.79 20.25 17.91
CA ALA A 38 -44.04 20.25 17.13
C ALA A 38 -43.75 20.54 15.65
N ALA A 39 -44.36 19.71 14.79
CA ALA A 39 -44.56 20.00 13.38
C ALA A 39 -45.42 21.26 13.21
N SER A 40 -45.15 22.04 12.17
CA SER A 40 -46.18 22.91 11.57
C SER A 40 -45.99 22.98 10.07
N SER A 41 -46.96 22.38 9.39
CA SER A 41 -47.30 22.57 7.99
C SER A 41 -47.57 24.04 7.67
N CYS A 42 -47.11 24.53 6.52
CA CYS A 42 -47.83 25.58 5.82
C CYS A 42 -47.70 25.39 4.30
N ALA A 43 -48.86 25.38 3.66
CA ALA A 43 -49.06 25.14 2.25
C ALA A 43 -49.29 26.45 1.49
N CYS A 44 -49.08 26.38 0.17
CA CYS A 44 -49.59 27.28 -0.89
C CYS A 44 -48.98 28.71 -0.90
N SER A 45 -48.66 29.35 -2.02
CA SER A 45 -49.31 29.31 -3.35
C SER A 45 -48.35 29.79 -4.43
N ALA A 46 -48.59 29.33 -5.66
CA ALA A 46 -48.03 29.86 -6.88
C ALA A 46 -48.63 31.23 -7.23
N THR A 47 -47.82 32.12 -7.82
CA THR A 47 -48.33 33.15 -8.73
C THR A 47 -47.32 33.46 -9.83
N SER A 48 -47.83 33.38 -11.05
CA SER A 48 -47.22 33.72 -12.32
C SER A 48 -46.98 35.22 -12.48
N THR A 49 -45.93 35.59 -13.22
CA THR A 49 -45.96 36.79 -14.08
C THR A 49 -45.34 36.48 -15.44
N ALA A 50 -46.04 36.96 -16.46
CA ALA A 50 -45.81 36.78 -17.87
C ALA A 50 -44.82 37.81 -18.43
N SER A 51 -44.19 37.51 -19.59
CA SER A 51 -44.26 38.45 -20.73
C SER A 51 -43.88 37.82 -22.08
N ALA A 52 -44.85 37.89 -22.98
CA ALA A 52 -44.89 38.03 -24.44
C ALA A 52 -43.64 37.82 -25.35
N ARG A 53 -43.82 36.83 -26.26
CA ARG A 53 -43.79 36.84 -27.74
C ARG A 53 -42.94 37.89 -28.50
N LEU A 54 -42.20 37.39 -29.50
CA LEU A 54 -42.40 37.74 -30.92
C LEU A 54 -41.89 36.63 -31.86
N THR A 55 -42.71 36.37 -32.88
CA THR A 55 -42.64 35.37 -33.97
C THR A 55 -41.70 35.85 -35.09
N SER A 56 -41.08 34.98 -35.91
CA SER A 56 -41.73 34.39 -37.10
C SER A 56 -40.79 33.49 -37.91
N SER A 57 -41.37 32.43 -38.50
CA SER A 57 -41.12 31.77 -39.81
C SER A 57 -39.69 31.53 -40.32
N GLY A 58 -39.29 30.40 -40.90
CA GLY A 58 -40.00 29.20 -41.36
C GLY A 58 -39.13 28.44 -42.38
N ALA A 59 -39.61 27.25 -42.76
CA ALA A 59 -39.24 26.41 -43.94
C ALA A 59 -38.06 25.40 -43.86
N SER A 60 -38.44 24.18 -43.46
CA SER A 60 -38.34 22.90 -44.18
C SER A 60 -37.01 22.13 -44.39
N PRO A 61 -37.10 20.77 -44.44
CA PRO A 61 -35.97 19.87 -44.19
C PRO A 61 -35.37 19.30 -45.49
N SER A 62 -34.07 18.98 -45.48
CA SER A 62 -33.47 18.13 -46.51
C SER A 62 -32.83 16.90 -45.91
N THR A 63 -33.26 15.78 -46.46
CA THR A 63 -32.78 14.42 -46.35
C THR A 63 -31.31 14.32 -46.77
N ARG A 64 -30.47 13.70 -45.94
CA ARG A 64 -29.23 13.07 -46.42
C ARG A 64 -29.12 11.64 -45.95
N GLN A 65 -29.08 10.79 -46.96
CA GLN A 65 -28.92 9.35 -46.93
C GLN A 65 -27.54 8.98 -46.42
N THR A 66 -27.52 7.96 -45.56
CA THR A 66 -26.36 7.15 -45.22
C THR A 66 -25.98 6.24 -46.39
N PRO A 67 -24.70 6.09 -46.74
CA PRO A 67 -24.26 5.00 -47.60
C PRO A 67 -23.89 3.78 -46.75
N THR A 68 -24.66 2.72 -46.95
CA THR A 68 -24.36 1.34 -46.59
C THR A 68 -23.19 0.86 -47.45
N ILE A 69 -22.11 0.38 -46.84
CA ILE A 69 -21.08 -0.41 -47.55
C ILE A 69 -21.16 -1.83 -47.01
N ALA A 70 -21.71 -2.72 -47.83
CA ALA A 70 -21.59 -4.15 -47.68
C ALA A 70 -20.29 -4.60 -48.39
N ALA A 71 -19.40 -5.26 -47.67
CA ALA A 71 -18.33 -6.06 -48.25
C ALA A 71 -18.31 -7.41 -47.54
N ALA A 72 -18.68 -8.44 -48.30
CA ALA A 72 -18.49 -9.85 -47.97
C ALA A 72 -17.06 -10.30 -48.35
N ALA A 73 -16.71 -11.53 -47.93
CA ALA A 73 -15.50 -12.32 -48.23
C ALA A 73 -14.38 -12.12 -47.18
N THR A 74 -13.77 -13.13 -46.53
CA THR A 74 -13.73 -14.59 -46.69
C THR A 74 -13.25 -15.19 -45.37
N ILE A 75 -13.88 -16.27 -44.92
CA ILE A 75 -13.40 -17.12 -43.81
C ILE A 75 -12.27 -18.00 -44.37
N ALA A 76 -11.04 -17.83 -43.90
CA ALA A 76 -9.97 -18.77 -44.10
C ALA A 76 -9.71 -19.52 -42.78
N SER A 77 -10.25 -20.73 -42.70
CA SER A 77 -9.87 -21.70 -41.67
C SER A 77 -8.45 -22.19 -41.94
N SER A 78 -7.51 -21.90 -41.03
CA SER A 78 -6.24 -22.62 -41.00
C SER A 78 -6.26 -23.56 -39.80
N THR A 79 -6.46 -24.84 -40.11
CA THR A 79 -6.21 -25.97 -39.23
C THR A 79 -4.70 -26.08 -39.01
N SER A 80 -4.22 -25.76 -37.82
CA SER A 80 -2.86 -26.12 -37.39
C SER A 80 -2.91 -27.43 -36.61
N THR A 81 -2.37 -28.45 -37.25
CA THR A 81 -2.08 -29.78 -36.71
C THR A 81 -1.16 -29.68 -35.49
N VAL A 82 -1.67 -30.13 -34.34
CA VAL A 82 -0.86 -30.37 -33.14
C VAL A 82 0.12 -31.51 -33.44
N THR A 83 1.40 -31.17 -33.60
CA THR A 83 2.47 -32.17 -33.65
C THR A 83 3.12 -32.24 -32.28
N THR A 84 2.87 -33.34 -31.58
CA THR A 84 3.55 -33.71 -30.34
C THR A 84 5.04 -33.95 -30.62
N VAL A 85 5.93 -33.18 -30.00
CA VAL A 85 7.35 -33.53 -29.92
C VAL A 85 7.76 -33.63 -28.46
N ARG A 86 7.82 -34.88 -27.98
CA ARG A 86 8.65 -35.27 -26.83
C ARG A 86 10.11 -35.34 -27.29
N ARG A 87 11.02 -34.70 -26.56
CA ARG A 87 12.42 -35.14 -26.32
C ARG A 87 12.97 -34.30 -25.15
N ARG A 88 13.09 -34.90 -23.96
CA ARG A 88 14.30 -35.52 -23.37
C ARG A 88 15.44 -34.51 -23.18
N GLY A 89 15.84 -34.39 -21.91
CA GLY A 89 16.75 -33.37 -21.42
C GLY A 89 18.20 -33.50 -21.87
N LEU A 90 18.94 -32.46 -21.52
CA LEU A 90 20.40 -32.48 -21.48
C LEU A 90 20.85 -31.57 -20.34
N MET A 91 21.62 -32.13 -19.42
CA MET A 91 22.33 -31.37 -18.40
C MET A 91 23.61 -30.75 -18.97
N ALA A 92 23.85 -29.51 -18.53
CA ALA A 92 25.12 -28.80 -18.31
C ALA A 92 26.10 -28.57 -19.47
N ALA A 93 26.38 -27.28 -19.74
CA ALA A 93 27.75 -26.75 -19.84
C ALA A 93 27.74 -25.20 -19.77
N HIS A 94 28.71 -24.66 -19.05
CA HIS A 94 28.99 -23.24 -18.82
C HIS A 94 29.14 -22.38 -20.09
N GLY A 95 28.75 -21.10 -19.97
CA GLY A 95 29.45 -20.00 -20.63
C GLY A 95 28.97 -19.62 -22.03
N SER A 96 27.69 -19.30 -22.20
CA SER A 96 27.29 -18.35 -23.23
C SER A 96 26.22 -17.44 -22.65
N LEU A 97 26.42 -16.12 -22.73
CA LEU A 97 25.35 -15.14 -22.59
C LEU A 97 24.09 -15.72 -23.25
N GLY A 98 23.00 -15.85 -22.49
CA GLY A 98 21.69 -16.16 -23.08
C GLY A 98 21.40 -15.20 -24.24
N PRO A 99 20.45 -15.52 -25.13
CA PRO A 99 20.23 -14.72 -26.34
C PRO A 99 20.12 -13.24 -25.97
N LEU A 100 21.13 -12.45 -26.37
CA LEU A 100 21.17 -11.02 -26.15
C LEU A 100 19.91 -10.44 -26.79
N MET A 101 18.97 -9.94 -25.97
CA MET A 101 17.82 -9.23 -26.48
C MET A 101 18.33 -7.99 -27.20
N LYS A 102 17.99 -7.83 -28.49
CA LYS A 102 18.28 -6.58 -29.17
C LYS A 102 17.37 -5.52 -28.53
N LEU A 103 17.82 -4.26 -28.46
CA LEU A 103 16.98 -3.13 -28.02
C LEU A 103 15.61 -3.04 -28.74
N ARG A 104 15.50 -3.68 -29.91
CA ARG A 104 14.30 -3.76 -30.73
C ARG A 104 13.26 -4.76 -30.22
N ASP A 105 13.68 -5.66 -29.32
CA ASP A 105 12.89 -6.72 -28.72
C ASP A 105 12.47 -6.36 -27.27
N LEU A 106 12.66 -5.09 -26.86
CA LEU A 106 12.28 -4.61 -25.54
C LEU A 106 10.75 -4.67 -25.37
N ARG A 107 10.31 -5.33 -24.32
CA ARG A 107 8.91 -5.36 -23.92
C ARG A 107 8.50 -4.01 -23.36
N THR A 108 7.36 -3.48 -23.81
CA THR A 108 6.74 -2.29 -23.21
C THR A 108 6.18 -2.65 -21.83
N GLY A 109 6.55 -1.89 -20.80
CA GLY A 109 5.94 -1.95 -19.48
C GLY A 109 4.96 -0.79 -19.29
N LEU A 110 3.86 -1.05 -18.59
CA LEU A 110 2.78 -0.12 -18.29
C LEU A 110 2.69 0.09 -16.77
N THR A 111 2.40 1.31 -16.37
CA THR A 111 2.03 1.68 -15.01
C THR A 111 0.54 2.09 -14.95
N PHE A 112 0.07 2.48 -13.77
CA PHE A 112 -1.34 2.81 -13.54
C PHE A 112 -1.87 3.90 -14.49
N ASP A 113 -1.07 4.91 -14.81
CA ASP A 113 -1.45 6.02 -15.67
C ASP A 113 -1.56 5.65 -17.16
N ASP A 114 -1.00 4.52 -17.58
CA ASP A 114 -0.98 4.12 -18.99
C ASP A 114 -2.26 3.40 -19.41
N VAL A 115 -3.17 3.09 -18.49
CA VAL A 115 -4.41 2.35 -18.79
C VAL A 115 -5.64 2.87 -18.05
N LEU A 116 -6.80 2.55 -18.58
CA LEU A 116 -8.10 2.66 -17.93
C LEU A 116 -8.82 1.31 -17.95
N ILE A 117 -9.70 1.10 -16.96
CA ILE A 117 -10.61 -0.04 -16.91
C ILE A 117 -11.81 0.25 -17.81
N VAL A 118 -12.13 -0.66 -18.71
CA VAL A 118 -13.26 -0.55 -19.63
C VAL A 118 -14.57 -0.88 -18.88
N PRO A 119 -15.57 0.04 -18.86
CA PRO A 119 -16.86 -0.24 -18.23
C PRO A 119 -17.62 -1.36 -18.93
N GLN A 120 -18.37 -2.14 -18.15
CA GLN A 120 -19.19 -3.25 -18.63
C GLN A 120 -20.64 -3.11 -18.19
N ARG A 121 -21.52 -3.92 -18.79
CA ARG A 121 -22.93 -3.98 -18.38
C ARG A 121 -23.02 -4.41 -16.92
N SER A 122 -23.56 -3.54 -16.06
CA SER A 122 -23.72 -3.80 -14.63
C SER A 122 -25.17 -3.87 -14.17
N SER A 123 -25.43 -4.84 -13.31
CA SER A 123 -26.70 -5.06 -12.61
C SER A 123 -26.66 -4.59 -11.15
N ILE A 124 -25.49 -4.16 -10.67
CA ILE A 124 -25.27 -3.77 -9.27
C ILE A 124 -25.95 -2.42 -9.02
N ARG A 125 -26.99 -2.44 -8.18
CA ARG A 125 -27.77 -1.24 -7.81
C ARG A 125 -27.20 -0.48 -6.62
N SER A 126 -26.43 -1.16 -5.77
CA SER A 126 -25.79 -0.57 -4.60
C SER A 126 -24.36 -1.07 -4.47
N ARG A 127 -23.43 -0.14 -4.25
CA ARG A 127 -22.01 -0.45 -3.99
C ARG A 127 -21.80 -1.19 -2.67
N SER A 128 -22.76 -1.17 -1.76
CA SER A 128 -22.74 -1.97 -0.52
C SER A 128 -22.85 -3.48 -0.77
N HIS A 129 -23.31 -3.91 -1.95
CA HIS A 129 -23.43 -5.33 -2.30
C HIS A 129 -22.13 -5.92 -2.88
N VAL A 130 -21.10 -5.08 -3.07
CA VAL A 130 -19.79 -5.53 -3.52
C VAL A 130 -19.01 -6.02 -2.29
N SER A 131 -18.29 -7.12 -2.40
CA SER A 131 -17.33 -7.57 -1.39
C SER A 131 -15.92 -7.22 -1.86
N VAL A 132 -15.12 -6.61 -0.97
CA VAL A 132 -13.69 -6.36 -1.21
C VAL A 132 -12.80 -7.23 -0.32
N ARG A 133 -13.40 -8.27 0.29
CA ARG A 133 -12.68 -9.24 1.11
C ARG A 133 -11.60 -9.93 0.29
N THR A 134 -10.47 -10.20 0.93
CA THR A 134 -9.28 -10.78 0.31
C THR A 134 -8.47 -11.56 1.35
N ARG A 135 -7.23 -11.87 1.04
CA ARG A 135 -6.25 -12.46 1.96
C ARG A 135 -4.93 -11.70 1.89
N LEU A 136 -4.27 -11.54 3.03
CA LEU A 136 -2.93 -10.96 3.16
C LEU A 136 -1.86 -11.96 2.71
N SER A 137 -2.06 -13.22 3.09
CA SER A 137 -1.19 -14.37 2.87
C SER A 137 -2.04 -15.62 2.72
N ARG A 138 -1.44 -16.80 2.56
CA ARG A 138 -2.18 -18.06 2.43
C ARG A 138 -3.18 -18.31 3.55
N SER A 139 -2.83 -17.98 4.79
CA SER A 139 -3.67 -18.30 5.96
C SER A 139 -4.44 -17.11 6.55
N ILE A 140 -4.10 -15.86 6.18
CA ILE A 140 -4.62 -14.66 6.84
C ILE A 140 -5.65 -13.94 5.94
N PRO A 141 -6.96 -14.01 6.25
CA PRO A 141 -7.98 -13.25 5.53
C PRO A 141 -7.97 -11.76 5.94
N LEU A 142 -8.40 -10.89 5.02
CA LEU A 142 -8.65 -9.47 5.28
C LEU A 142 -10.04 -9.06 4.79
N ASP A 143 -10.66 -8.13 5.51
CA ASP A 143 -11.93 -7.53 5.11
C ASP A 143 -11.74 -6.42 4.07
N LEU A 144 -10.58 -5.76 4.06
CA LEU A 144 -10.17 -4.73 3.11
C LEU A 144 -8.80 -5.08 2.48
N PRO A 145 -8.60 -4.81 1.17
CA PRO A 145 -7.39 -5.17 0.45
C PRO A 145 -6.28 -4.12 0.60
N VAL A 146 -6.10 -3.53 1.78
CA VAL A 146 -5.14 -2.43 2.01
C VAL A 146 -4.24 -2.73 3.21
N ILE A 147 -2.94 -2.55 2.98
CA ILE A 147 -1.89 -2.73 3.97
C ILE A 147 -1.12 -1.41 4.13
N ALA A 148 -0.87 -0.99 5.37
CA ALA A 148 0.04 0.13 5.64
C ALA A 148 1.50 -0.31 5.49
N ALA A 149 2.29 0.47 4.74
CA ALA A 149 3.69 0.16 4.45
C ALA A 149 4.58 0.19 5.70
N ASN A 150 5.56 -0.72 5.76
CA ASN A 150 6.53 -0.88 6.84
C ASN A 150 7.65 0.17 6.82
N MET A 151 7.26 1.44 6.82
CA MET A 151 8.15 2.60 6.88
C MET A 151 8.04 3.28 8.25
N ASP A 152 9.15 3.84 8.73
CA ASP A 152 9.21 4.52 10.03
C ASP A 152 8.38 5.80 10.10
N THR A 153 8.04 6.39 8.95
CA THR A 153 7.09 7.51 8.85
C THR A 153 5.66 7.08 8.50
N VAL A 154 5.35 5.77 8.52
CA VAL A 154 4.03 5.26 8.13
C VAL A 154 3.41 4.38 9.21
N CYS A 155 4.10 3.31 9.63
CA CYS A 155 3.44 2.24 10.38
C CYS A 155 4.19 1.81 11.64
N GLU A 156 3.70 2.30 12.78
CA GLU A 156 3.88 1.73 14.12
C GLU A 156 2.54 1.14 14.62
N HIS A 157 2.45 0.76 15.90
CA HIS A 157 1.27 0.13 16.48
C HIS A 157 -0.02 0.96 16.32
N GLU A 158 0.03 2.30 16.42
CA GLU A 158 -1.16 3.15 16.25
C GLU A 158 -1.79 2.99 14.86
N MET A 159 -0.98 3.09 13.81
CA MET A 159 -1.41 2.84 12.42
C MET A 159 -1.89 1.40 12.24
N ALA A 160 -1.13 0.41 12.73
CA ALA A 160 -1.50 -1.00 12.57
C ALA A 160 -2.84 -1.33 13.24
N ILE A 161 -3.09 -0.81 14.45
CA ILE A 161 -4.37 -0.94 15.16
C ILE A 161 -5.49 -0.26 14.38
N ALA A 162 -5.26 0.96 13.87
CA ALA A 162 -6.26 1.68 13.09
C ALA A 162 -6.65 0.91 11.82
N MET A 163 -5.67 0.39 11.08
CA MET A 163 -5.90 -0.42 9.89
C MET A 163 -6.59 -1.75 10.21
N GLY A 164 -6.17 -2.44 11.28
CA GLY A 164 -6.78 -3.68 11.74
C GLY A 164 -8.27 -3.51 12.05
N ARG A 165 -8.65 -2.43 12.75
CA ARG A 165 -10.05 -2.11 13.06
C ARG A 165 -10.90 -1.81 11.83
N LEU A 166 -10.29 -1.34 10.75
CA LEU A 166 -10.96 -1.10 9.47
C LEU A 166 -11.11 -2.40 8.67
N GLY A 167 -10.41 -3.47 9.04
CA GLY A 167 -10.38 -4.73 8.31
C GLY A 167 -9.20 -4.89 7.34
N GLY A 168 -8.25 -3.95 7.34
CA GLY A 168 -6.97 -4.08 6.65
C GLY A 168 -5.87 -4.57 7.60
N ALA A 169 -4.61 -4.29 7.28
CA ALA A 169 -3.47 -4.59 8.14
C ALA A 169 -2.42 -3.46 8.12
N GLY A 170 -1.53 -3.45 9.11
CA GLY A 170 -0.33 -2.62 9.10
C GLY A 170 0.89 -3.47 9.43
N ILE A 171 2.01 -3.20 8.76
CA ILE A 171 3.27 -3.91 8.98
C ILE A 171 4.22 -2.97 9.73
N VAL A 172 4.63 -3.35 10.93
CA VAL A 172 5.55 -2.56 11.76
C VAL A 172 6.95 -2.59 11.13
N HIS A 173 7.53 -1.41 10.89
CA HIS A 173 8.87 -1.28 10.33
C HIS A 173 9.98 -1.82 11.25
N ARG A 174 11.15 -2.11 10.67
CA ARG A 174 12.30 -2.70 11.38
C ARG A 174 13.36 -1.71 11.85
N PHE A 175 13.19 -0.42 11.55
CA PHE A 175 14.16 0.66 11.80
C PHE A 175 14.15 1.13 13.26
N MET A 176 14.17 0.17 14.18
CA MET A 176 14.21 0.34 15.63
C MET A 176 14.86 -0.89 16.29
N PRO A 177 15.29 -0.81 17.57
CA PRO A 177 15.79 -1.97 18.31
C PRO A 177 14.78 -3.14 18.33
N ILE A 178 15.28 -4.37 18.44
CA ILE A 178 14.45 -5.60 18.42
C ILE A 178 13.35 -5.54 19.49
N ASP A 179 13.73 -5.21 20.73
CA ASP A 179 12.78 -5.14 21.85
C ASP A 179 11.70 -4.07 21.64
N ALA A 180 12.05 -2.95 21.01
CA ALA A 180 11.10 -1.89 20.68
C ALA A 180 10.10 -2.39 19.63
N GLN A 181 10.58 -3.08 18.59
CA GLN A 181 9.70 -3.64 17.56
C GLN A 181 8.78 -4.74 18.13
N ALA A 182 9.31 -5.61 19.00
CA ALA A 182 8.51 -6.60 19.70
C ALA A 182 7.45 -5.96 20.61
N ALA A 183 7.76 -4.85 21.28
CA ALA A 183 6.79 -4.11 22.08
C ALA A 183 5.66 -3.51 21.22
N GLN A 184 5.96 -3.06 19.99
CA GLN A 184 4.96 -2.60 19.02
C GLN A 184 4.01 -3.75 18.62
N ILE A 185 4.55 -4.94 18.33
CA ILE A 185 3.74 -6.15 18.07
C ILE A 185 2.84 -6.49 19.27
N ALA A 186 3.42 -6.52 20.47
CA ALA A 186 2.66 -6.82 21.69
C ALA A 186 1.54 -5.78 21.95
N ALA A 187 1.77 -4.50 21.61
CA ALA A 187 0.75 -3.47 21.71
C ALA A 187 -0.43 -3.73 20.75
N ILE A 188 -0.16 -4.18 19.52
CA ILE A 188 -1.20 -4.57 18.54
C ILE A 188 -1.99 -5.77 19.05
N LYS A 189 -1.32 -6.83 19.53
CA LYS A 189 -2.00 -8.02 20.07
C LYS A 189 -2.72 -7.77 21.39
N LYS A 190 -2.36 -6.72 22.13
CA LYS A 190 -3.12 -6.29 23.31
C LYS A 190 -4.39 -5.52 22.92
N ALA A 191 -4.43 -4.91 21.74
CA ALA A 191 -5.62 -4.23 21.25
C ALA A 191 -6.66 -5.25 20.77
N ASP A 192 -7.94 -4.90 20.95
CA ASP A 192 -9.11 -5.64 20.46
C ASP A 192 -9.03 -7.16 20.77
N ASP A 193 -8.65 -7.47 22.02
CA ASP A 193 -8.52 -8.81 22.59
C ASP A 193 -7.64 -9.78 21.78
N GLY A 194 -6.66 -9.26 21.03
CA GLY A 194 -5.72 -10.04 20.23
C GLY A 194 -6.23 -10.49 18.87
N SER A 195 -7.40 -9.99 18.45
CA SER A 195 -8.01 -10.34 17.16
C SER A 195 -7.35 -9.65 15.95
N LEU A 196 -6.59 -8.58 16.16
CA LEU A 196 -5.93 -7.85 15.07
C LEU A 196 -4.72 -8.61 14.54
N VAL A 197 -4.53 -8.55 13.22
CA VAL A 197 -3.33 -9.03 12.55
C VAL A 197 -2.15 -8.14 12.93
N ALA A 198 -1.09 -8.74 13.46
CA ALA A 198 0.17 -8.07 13.77
C ALA A 198 1.28 -8.56 12.81
N GLY A 199 1.71 -7.68 11.90
CA GLY A 199 2.82 -7.94 11.00
C GLY A 199 4.09 -7.19 11.40
N GLY A 200 5.25 -7.82 11.30
CA GLY A 200 6.54 -7.21 11.60
C GLY A 200 7.56 -7.42 10.49
N ALA A 201 8.22 -6.35 10.07
CA ALA A 201 9.27 -6.42 9.06
C ALA A 201 10.59 -6.96 9.62
N VAL A 202 11.31 -7.73 8.81
CA VAL A 202 12.67 -8.22 9.06
C VAL A 202 13.53 -7.98 7.81
N GLY A 203 14.84 -7.86 8.01
CA GLY A 203 15.81 -7.78 6.92
C GLY A 203 16.48 -9.12 6.67
N THR A 204 17.68 -9.06 6.09
CA THR A 204 18.57 -10.21 5.87
C THR A 204 19.90 -10.06 6.60
N ASP A 205 19.96 -9.10 7.52
CA ASP A 205 21.14 -8.76 8.32
C ASP A 205 21.39 -9.84 9.41
N HIS A 206 22.53 -9.73 10.11
CA HIS A 206 22.95 -10.69 11.14
C HIS A 206 21.93 -10.86 12.29
N ASP A 207 21.09 -9.85 12.54
CA ASP A 207 20.09 -9.82 13.60
C ASP A 207 18.73 -10.43 13.18
N MET A 208 18.56 -10.86 11.91
CA MET A 208 17.30 -11.35 11.36
C MET A 208 16.67 -12.45 12.23
N GLY A 209 17.48 -13.43 12.66
CA GLY A 209 16.99 -14.57 13.44
C GLY A 209 16.47 -14.17 14.83
N ASP A 210 17.25 -13.36 15.56
CA ASP A 210 16.87 -12.87 16.89
C ASP A 210 15.66 -11.94 16.82
N ARG A 211 15.61 -11.07 15.80
CA ARG A 211 14.47 -10.21 15.54
C ARG A 211 13.21 -11.02 15.26
N ALA A 212 13.26 -11.95 14.30
CA ALA A 212 12.12 -12.80 13.96
C ALA A 212 11.63 -13.57 15.20
N LYS A 213 12.55 -14.14 15.98
CA LYS A 213 12.22 -14.85 17.23
C LYS A 213 11.49 -13.95 18.23
N ALA A 214 11.96 -12.72 18.42
CA ALA A 214 11.33 -11.77 19.35
C ALA A 214 9.93 -11.34 18.87
N LEU A 215 9.75 -11.10 17.57
CA LEU A 215 8.45 -10.73 16.99
C LEU A 215 7.44 -11.87 17.10
N VAL A 216 7.84 -13.10 16.78
CA VAL A 216 6.99 -14.30 16.94
C VAL A 216 6.63 -14.52 18.41
N ALA A 217 7.59 -14.37 19.33
CA ALA A 217 7.32 -14.47 20.76
C ALA A 217 6.36 -13.38 21.28
N ALA A 218 6.34 -12.20 20.65
CA ALA A 218 5.39 -11.13 20.93
C ALA A 218 4.00 -11.36 20.32
N GLY A 219 3.84 -12.41 19.49
CA GLY A 219 2.58 -12.78 18.87
C GLY A 219 2.36 -12.25 17.45
N ALA A 220 3.44 -12.00 16.69
CA ALA A 220 3.31 -11.67 15.27
C ALA A 220 2.62 -12.79 14.50
N ASP A 221 1.59 -12.45 13.72
CA ASP A 221 0.86 -13.38 12.86
C ASP A 221 1.59 -13.57 11.51
N VAL A 222 2.38 -12.57 11.09
CA VAL A 222 3.12 -12.58 9.83
C VAL A 222 4.47 -11.86 9.95
N LEU A 223 5.51 -12.45 9.37
CA LEU A 223 6.82 -11.81 9.20
C LEU A 223 6.97 -11.32 7.76
N VAL A 224 7.51 -10.11 7.59
CA VAL A 224 7.72 -9.52 6.26
C VAL A 224 9.22 -9.39 6.02
N LEU A 225 9.80 -10.30 5.24
CA LEU A 225 11.18 -10.16 4.76
C LEU A 225 11.18 -9.13 3.63
N ASP A 226 11.59 -7.91 3.96
CA ASP A 226 11.56 -6.76 3.05
C ASP A 226 12.96 -6.21 2.79
N ILE A 227 13.42 -6.41 1.57
CA ILE A 227 14.67 -5.86 1.05
C ILE A 227 14.46 -5.30 -0.37
N ALA A 228 15.36 -4.43 -0.81
CA ALA A 228 15.23 -3.76 -2.11
C ALA A 228 15.17 -4.74 -3.30
N HIS A 229 15.94 -5.82 -3.26
CA HIS A 229 16.00 -6.84 -4.31
C HIS A 229 15.85 -8.25 -3.72
N GLY A 230 14.61 -8.72 -3.62
CA GLY A 230 14.28 -10.04 -3.08
C GLY A 230 14.84 -11.22 -3.90
N HIS A 231 15.10 -11.05 -5.20
CA HIS A 231 15.66 -12.11 -6.03
C HIS A 231 17.18 -12.27 -5.85
N ALA A 232 17.63 -12.24 -4.60
CA ALA A 232 19.02 -12.43 -4.20
C ALA A 232 19.15 -13.65 -3.28
N ASP A 233 20.24 -14.40 -3.40
CA ASP A 233 20.44 -15.66 -2.68
C ASP A 233 20.20 -15.53 -1.17
N HIS A 234 20.75 -14.47 -0.56
CA HIS A 234 20.61 -14.24 0.88
C HIS A 234 19.17 -13.96 1.33
N ALA A 235 18.31 -13.47 0.44
CA ALA A 235 16.91 -13.21 0.72
C ALA A 235 16.07 -14.48 0.60
N ILE A 236 16.30 -15.25 -0.47
CA ILE A 236 15.69 -16.57 -0.67
C ILE A 236 16.08 -17.51 0.48
N ASP A 237 17.36 -17.54 0.85
CA ASP A 237 17.83 -18.29 2.02
C ASP A 237 17.23 -17.76 3.32
N GLY A 238 17.01 -16.44 3.41
CA GLY A 238 16.29 -15.82 4.52
C GLY A 238 14.87 -16.37 4.67
N VAL A 239 14.10 -16.45 3.57
CA VAL A 239 12.75 -17.04 3.56
C VAL A 239 12.79 -18.49 4.04
N ARG A 240 13.69 -19.32 3.51
CA ARG A 240 13.85 -20.72 3.93
C ARG A 240 14.13 -20.81 5.43
N ARG A 241 15.09 -20.02 5.93
CA ARG A 241 15.44 -19.99 7.37
C ARG A 241 14.26 -19.57 8.24
N LEU A 242 13.47 -18.58 7.82
CA LEU A 242 12.28 -18.16 8.56
C LEU A 242 11.24 -19.29 8.61
N LYS A 243 10.96 -19.96 7.49
CA LYS A 243 10.01 -21.08 7.46
C LYS A 243 10.51 -22.32 8.22
N ASP A 244 11.81 -22.59 8.21
CA ASP A 244 12.42 -23.69 8.96
C ASP A 244 12.28 -23.49 10.49
N HIS A 245 12.40 -22.25 10.98
CA HIS A 245 12.37 -21.96 12.41
C HIS A 245 10.97 -21.57 12.92
N PHE A 246 10.11 -21.05 12.06
CA PHE A 246 8.78 -20.50 12.39
C PHE A 246 7.72 -21.03 11.42
N ALA A 247 7.58 -22.35 11.34
CA ALA A 247 6.71 -23.02 10.36
C ALA A 247 5.24 -22.55 10.41
N ASP A 248 4.74 -22.22 11.61
CA ASP A 248 3.36 -21.78 11.86
C ASP A 248 3.14 -20.27 11.65
N THR A 249 4.20 -19.51 11.35
CA THR A 249 4.10 -18.07 11.06
C THR A 249 4.18 -17.86 9.54
N ASP A 250 3.24 -17.08 9.01
CA ASP A 250 3.24 -16.73 7.59
C ASP A 250 4.41 -15.80 7.26
N VAL A 251 5.02 -15.98 6.09
CA VAL A 251 6.12 -15.12 5.61
C VAL A 251 5.73 -14.43 4.31
N ILE A 252 5.72 -13.09 4.34
CA ILE A 252 5.64 -12.26 3.14
C ILE A 252 7.08 -11.96 2.70
N ALA A 253 7.39 -12.20 1.42
CA ALA A 253 8.74 -11.99 0.90
C ALA A 253 8.76 -10.99 -0.26
N GLY A 254 9.72 -10.07 -0.25
CA GLY A 254 9.93 -9.12 -1.32
C GLY A 254 11.14 -8.21 -1.13
N ASN A 255 11.36 -7.24 -2.02
CA ASN A 255 10.53 -6.96 -3.20
C ASN A 255 11.04 -7.65 -4.46
N VAL A 256 10.10 -8.17 -5.25
CA VAL A 256 10.38 -8.69 -6.60
C VAL A 256 9.64 -7.88 -7.65
N ALA A 257 10.06 -7.98 -8.90
CA ALA A 257 9.39 -7.34 -10.03
C ALA A 257 9.37 -8.23 -11.30
N THR A 258 9.75 -9.49 -11.14
CA THR A 258 9.92 -10.47 -12.22
C THR A 258 9.27 -11.79 -11.82
N ILE A 259 8.86 -12.56 -12.83
CA ILE A 259 8.25 -13.88 -12.66
C ILE A 259 9.21 -14.81 -11.92
N ASP A 260 10.44 -14.93 -12.41
CA ASP A 260 11.46 -15.82 -11.82
C ASP A 260 11.71 -15.52 -10.35
N GLY A 261 11.83 -14.23 -9.98
CA GLY A 261 12.04 -13.85 -8.58
C GLY A 261 10.85 -14.17 -7.69
N ALA A 262 9.63 -14.05 -8.21
CA ALA A 262 8.44 -14.44 -7.46
C ALA A 262 8.34 -15.97 -7.27
N ILE A 263 8.65 -16.74 -8.32
CA ILE A 263 8.67 -18.21 -8.27
C ILE A 263 9.72 -18.67 -7.26
N ASP A 264 10.95 -18.17 -7.33
CA ASP A 264 12.03 -18.58 -6.43
C ASP A 264 11.69 -18.28 -4.95
N MET A 265 11.01 -17.16 -4.68
CA MET A 265 10.51 -16.84 -3.34
C MET A 265 9.37 -17.76 -2.89
N ALA A 266 8.45 -18.09 -3.79
CA ALA A 266 7.36 -19.03 -3.49
C ALA A 266 7.89 -20.45 -3.24
N GLU A 267 8.89 -20.90 -4.02
CA GLU A 267 9.60 -22.16 -3.82
C GLU A 267 10.38 -22.20 -2.50
N ALA A 268 10.94 -21.06 -2.08
CA ALA A 268 11.58 -20.92 -0.77
C ALA A 268 10.59 -21.02 0.41
N GLY A 269 9.29 -20.93 0.14
CA GLY A 269 8.23 -21.11 1.13
C GLY A 269 7.50 -19.82 1.53
N ALA A 270 7.62 -18.74 0.75
CA ALA A 270 6.85 -17.52 1.01
C ALA A 270 5.33 -17.78 0.91
N ASP A 271 4.59 -17.22 1.87
CA ASP A 271 3.12 -17.31 1.99
C ASP A 271 2.41 -16.11 1.35
N ALA A 272 3.15 -15.06 0.97
CA ALA A 272 2.73 -14.00 0.05
C ALA A 272 3.96 -13.36 -0.63
N ILE A 273 3.79 -12.79 -1.82
CA ILE A 273 4.84 -12.10 -2.57
C ILE A 273 4.57 -10.59 -2.60
N LYS A 274 5.56 -9.79 -2.18
CA LYS A 274 5.50 -8.34 -2.28
C LYS A 274 6.18 -7.86 -3.56
N VAL A 275 5.41 -7.20 -4.43
CA VAL A 275 5.81 -6.82 -5.79
C VAL A 275 5.97 -5.32 -5.91
N GLY A 276 7.17 -4.88 -6.32
CA GLY A 276 7.43 -3.49 -6.67
C GLY A 276 8.90 -3.11 -6.47
N VAL A 277 9.60 -2.79 -7.56
CA VAL A 277 10.97 -2.26 -7.52
C VAL A 277 11.00 -0.86 -8.13
N GLY A 278 11.21 0.13 -7.27
CA GLY A 278 11.26 1.55 -7.62
C GLY A 278 9.95 2.33 -7.89
N PRO A 279 8.71 1.82 -7.68
CA PRO A 279 7.50 2.61 -7.94
C PRO A 279 7.12 3.58 -6.80
N GLY A 280 7.79 3.48 -5.63
CA GLY A 280 7.44 4.24 -4.43
C GLY A 280 7.59 5.75 -4.62
N GLY A 281 6.69 6.54 -4.04
CA GLY A 281 6.67 8.00 -4.23
C GLY A 281 7.88 8.76 -3.66
N VAL A 282 8.66 8.12 -2.79
CA VAL A 282 9.92 8.66 -2.22
C VAL A 282 11.13 7.81 -2.62
N CYS A 283 10.97 6.92 -3.60
CA CYS A 283 12.02 6.02 -4.05
C CYS A 283 12.71 6.58 -5.30
N THR A 284 14.04 6.49 -5.34
CA THR A 284 14.87 6.92 -6.46
C THR A 284 15.65 5.77 -7.10
N THR A 285 15.42 4.52 -6.71
CA THR A 285 16.06 3.30 -7.28
C THR A 285 16.13 3.33 -8.81
N ARG A 286 15.03 3.64 -9.51
CA ARG A 286 15.02 3.66 -10.98
C ARG A 286 15.89 4.77 -11.57
N LEU A 287 16.02 5.90 -10.88
CA LEU A 287 16.85 7.01 -11.32
C LEU A 287 18.32 6.74 -11.04
N VAL A 288 18.62 6.16 -9.88
CA VAL A 288 19.99 5.95 -9.39
C VAL A 288 20.61 4.68 -9.98
N ALA A 289 19.92 3.55 -9.86
CA ALA A 289 20.42 2.25 -10.31
C ALA A 289 20.00 1.90 -11.76
N GLY A 290 18.98 2.57 -12.30
CA GLY A 290 18.42 2.22 -13.62
C GLY A 290 17.63 0.91 -13.63
N VAL A 291 17.29 0.36 -12.46
CA VAL A 291 16.63 -0.94 -12.29
C VAL A 291 15.18 -0.75 -11.83
N GLY A 292 14.27 -1.51 -12.42
CA GLY A 292 12.86 -1.57 -12.02
C GLY A 292 11.94 -1.97 -13.18
N VAL A 293 10.69 -2.27 -12.86
CA VAL A 293 9.63 -2.59 -13.84
C VAL A 293 8.40 -1.74 -13.54
N PRO A 294 7.75 -1.10 -14.54
CA PRO A 294 6.49 -0.38 -14.34
C PRO A 294 5.46 -1.22 -13.54
N GLN A 295 4.83 -0.60 -12.55
CA GLN A 295 4.22 -1.33 -11.43
C GLN A 295 3.06 -2.23 -11.84
N LEU A 296 2.23 -1.77 -12.77
CA LEU A 296 1.08 -2.54 -13.24
C LEU A 296 1.55 -3.78 -14.00
N SER A 297 2.51 -3.63 -14.93
CA SER A 297 3.12 -4.77 -15.62
C SER A 297 3.88 -5.72 -14.70
N ALA A 298 4.57 -5.22 -13.69
CA ALA A 298 5.26 -6.06 -12.71
C ALA A 298 4.27 -6.94 -11.97
N THR A 299 3.18 -6.34 -11.48
CA THR A 299 2.12 -7.02 -10.74
C THR A 299 1.42 -8.05 -11.62
N ASP A 300 0.94 -7.66 -12.80
CA ASP A 300 0.26 -8.53 -13.77
C ASP A 300 1.15 -9.73 -14.17
N SER A 301 2.42 -9.48 -14.49
CA SER A 301 3.34 -10.55 -14.89
C SER A 301 3.58 -11.54 -13.75
N VAL A 302 3.78 -11.05 -12.52
CA VAL A 302 4.04 -11.91 -11.36
C VAL A 302 2.81 -12.74 -11.00
N VAL A 303 1.61 -12.15 -10.98
CA VAL A 303 0.36 -12.87 -10.71
C VAL A 303 0.17 -14.01 -11.71
N ASN A 304 0.25 -13.72 -13.01
CA ASN A 304 0.08 -14.73 -14.04
C ASN A 304 1.21 -15.78 -14.01
N GLY A 305 2.46 -15.35 -13.80
CA GLY A 305 3.61 -16.25 -13.74
C GLY A 305 3.58 -17.22 -12.56
N LEU A 306 3.13 -16.78 -11.38
CA LEU A 306 2.91 -17.65 -10.23
C LEU A 306 1.80 -18.68 -10.51
N ALA A 307 0.67 -18.24 -11.08
CA ALA A 307 -0.44 -19.11 -11.44
C ALA A 307 -0.04 -20.17 -12.49
N ASP A 308 0.68 -19.77 -13.54
CA ASP A 308 1.20 -20.66 -14.59
C ASP A 308 2.19 -21.69 -14.05
N ALA A 309 2.97 -21.32 -13.03
CA ALA A 309 3.87 -22.21 -12.31
C ALA A 309 3.16 -23.09 -11.25
N GLY A 310 1.85 -22.90 -11.05
CA GLY A 310 1.04 -23.70 -10.13
C GLY A 310 1.08 -23.24 -8.67
N PHE A 311 1.55 -22.03 -8.39
CA PHE A 311 1.55 -21.45 -7.05
C PHE A 311 0.24 -20.70 -6.76
N ASP A 312 -0.39 -21.06 -5.64
CA ASP A 312 -1.45 -20.25 -5.02
C ASP A 312 -0.85 -19.43 -3.87
N VAL A 313 -0.24 -18.30 -4.21
CA VAL A 313 0.40 -17.37 -3.26
C VAL A 313 -0.10 -15.96 -3.55
N PRO A 314 -0.66 -15.24 -2.55
CA PRO A 314 -1.15 -13.88 -2.75
C PRO A 314 -0.05 -12.91 -3.17
N VAL A 315 -0.42 -11.95 -4.02
CA VAL A 315 0.45 -10.87 -4.46
C VAL A 315 0.03 -9.55 -3.82
N ILE A 316 1.01 -8.84 -3.26
CA ILE A 316 0.88 -7.50 -2.70
C ILE A 316 1.49 -6.51 -3.68
N ALA A 317 0.68 -5.63 -4.27
CA ALA A 317 1.18 -4.55 -5.10
C ALA A 317 1.70 -3.40 -4.22
N ASP A 318 3.01 -3.23 -4.16
CA ASP A 318 3.71 -2.29 -3.28
C ASP A 318 4.28 -1.07 -4.04
N GLY A 319 3.69 0.09 -3.77
CA GLY A 319 4.13 1.39 -4.28
C GLY A 319 3.42 1.87 -5.55
N GLY A 320 3.62 3.16 -5.87
CA GLY A 320 3.02 3.83 -7.03
C GLY A 320 1.53 4.23 -6.90
N ILE A 321 0.86 3.84 -5.81
CA ILE A 321 -0.56 4.10 -5.58
C ILE A 321 -0.78 5.51 -5.06
N ARG A 322 -1.62 6.28 -5.76
CA ARG A 322 -1.92 7.69 -5.43
C ARG A 322 -3.43 7.93 -5.30
N THR A 323 -4.25 7.08 -5.92
CA THR A 323 -5.70 7.23 -5.98
C THR A 323 -6.41 5.88 -5.77
N SER A 324 -7.72 5.92 -5.52
CA SER A 324 -8.56 4.72 -5.51
C SER A 324 -8.62 4.01 -6.87
N GLY A 325 -8.41 4.76 -7.97
CA GLY A 325 -8.29 4.19 -9.31
C GLY A 325 -7.04 3.32 -9.47
N ASP A 326 -5.91 3.73 -8.88
CA ASP A 326 -4.68 2.94 -8.90
C ASP A 326 -4.86 1.62 -8.11
N ILE A 327 -5.54 1.67 -6.96
CA ILE A 327 -5.92 0.48 -6.19
C ILE A 327 -6.78 -0.45 -7.05
N ALA A 328 -7.81 0.10 -7.70
CA ALA A 328 -8.68 -0.68 -8.57
C ALA A 328 -7.91 -1.36 -9.71
N LYS A 329 -6.96 -0.66 -10.35
CA LYS A 329 -6.13 -1.23 -11.42
C LYS A 329 -5.20 -2.33 -10.91
N ALA A 330 -4.57 -2.14 -9.75
CA ALA A 330 -3.71 -3.15 -9.13
C ALA A 330 -4.46 -4.45 -8.79
N LEU A 331 -5.65 -4.33 -8.17
CA LEU A 331 -6.48 -5.49 -7.83
C LEU A 331 -7.12 -6.14 -9.08
N ALA A 332 -7.42 -5.34 -10.10
CA ALA A 332 -7.98 -5.85 -11.36
C ALA A 332 -6.98 -6.71 -12.16
N VAL A 333 -5.67 -6.48 -12.04
CA VAL A 333 -4.65 -7.40 -12.59
C VAL A 333 -4.32 -8.58 -11.67
N GLY A 334 -5.09 -8.75 -10.59
CA GLY A 334 -5.06 -9.95 -9.75
C GLY A 334 -4.19 -9.87 -8.50
N ALA A 335 -3.67 -8.69 -8.12
CA ALA A 335 -3.14 -8.55 -6.76
C ALA A 335 -4.26 -8.75 -5.73
N GLU A 336 -3.99 -9.49 -4.66
CA GLU A 336 -4.92 -9.65 -3.55
C GLU A 336 -5.00 -8.42 -2.67
N THR A 337 -3.89 -7.71 -2.49
CA THR A 337 -3.81 -6.52 -1.65
C THR A 337 -2.90 -5.46 -2.25
N VAL A 338 -3.06 -4.24 -1.77
CA VAL A 338 -2.15 -3.13 -2.05
C VAL A 338 -1.45 -2.66 -0.79
N MET A 339 -0.17 -2.30 -0.91
CA MET A 339 0.57 -1.65 0.16
C MET A 339 0.69 -0.14 -0.11
N ILE A 340 0.26 0.68 0.86
CA ILE A 340 0.20 2.14 0.75
C ILE A 340 1.18 2.77 1.76
N GLY A 341 2.10 3.58 1.25
CA GLY A 341 3.03 4.38 2.05
C GLY A 341 2.63 5.86 2.10
N SER A 342 2.93 6.61 1.03
CA SER A 342 2.89 8.08 1.02
C SER A 342 1.53 8.70 1.39
N MET A 343 0.41 8.06 1.04
CA MET A 343 -0.91 8.56 1.43
C MET A 343 -1.17 8.39 2.94
N LEU A 344 -0.70 7.29 3.54
CA LEU A 344 -0.87 7.02 4.96
C LEU A 344 0.15 7.77 5.84
N ALA A 345 1.32 8.12 5.29
CA ALA A 345 2.34 8.93 6.00
C ALA A 345 1.79 10.28 6.52
N GLY A 346 0.80 10.85 5.83
CA GLY A 346 0.18 12.13 6.21
C GLY A 346 -0.96 12.02 7.21
N THR A 347 -1.24 10.84 7.75
CA THR A 347 -2.41 10.65 8.64
C THR A 347 -2.07 10.90 10.11
N LYS A 348 -3.09 10.96 10.96
CA LYS A 348 -2.94 11.16 12.41
C LYS A 348 -2.15 10.00 13.04
N GLU A 349 -2.42 8.77 12.61
CA GLU A 349 -1.93 7.53 13.20
C GLU A 349 -0.53 7.14 12.71
N SER A 350 0.00 7.80 11.67
CA SER A 350 1.39 7.61 11.28
C SER A 350 2.34 8.21 12.33
N PRO A 351 3.58 7.72 12.46
CA PRO A 351 4.56 8.33 13.35
C PRO A 351 4.91 9.77 12.98
N GLY A 352 5.46 10.51 13.94
CA GLY A 352 5.95 11.88 13.77
C GLY A 352 4.90 12.98 13.96
N GLU A 353 5.40 14.19 14.18
CA GLU A 353 4.58 15.36 14.52
C GLU A 353 3.91 15.99 13.29
N VAL A 354 2.77 16.65 13.54
CA VAL A 354 2.11 17.51 12.54
C VAL A 354 2.76 18.89 12.59
N GLU A 355 3.27 19.34 11.46
CA GLU A 355 3.98 20.61 11.33
C GLU A 355 3.19 21.60 10.46
N GLN A 356 3.29 22.89 10.77
CA GLN A 356 2.77 23.95 9.91
C GLN A 356 3.73 24.16 8.72
N GLY A 357 3.21 24.09 7.49
CA GLY A 357 3.93 24.39 6.27
C GLY A 357 3.36 25.59 5.51
N PRO A 358 4.03 26.03 4.42
CA PRO A 358 3.57 27.12 3.56
C PRO A 358 2.20 26.87 2.90
N HIS A 359 1.84 25.59 2.72
CA HIS A 359 0.61 25.15 2.05
C HIS A 359 -0.35 24.41 2.99
N GLY A 360 -0.26 24.66 4.29
CA GLY A 360 -1.08 24.01 5.32
C GLY A 360 -0.32 23.02 6.18
N LEU A 361 -1.06 22.17 6.90
CA LEU A 361 -0.51 21.16 7.79
C LEU A 361 0.16 20.04 6.99
N ARG A 362 1.29 19.52 7.49
CA ARG A 362 2.09 18.47 6.84
C ARG A 362 2.73 17.53 7.87
N LYS A 363 3.18 16.37 7.40
CA LYS A 363 4.01 15.42 8.16
C LYS A 363 5.25 15.04 7.36
N ARG A 364 6.31 14.63 8.05
CA ARG A 364 7.54 14.15 7.41
C ARG A 364 7.34 12.78 6.79
N ILE A 365 8.04 12.53 5.70
CA ILE A 365 8.14 11.23 5.05
C ILE A 365 9.57 11.03 4.57
N ARG A 366 10.07 9.79 4.59
CA ARG A 366 11.34 9.45 3.96
C ARG A 366 11.32 8.06 3.32
N GLY A 367 12.13 7.87 2.29
CA GLY A 367 12.43 6.54 1.78
C GLY A 367 13.36 5.77 2.71
N MET A 368 13.15 4.46 2.86
CA MET A 368 13.96 3.67 3.80
C MET A 368 15.42 3.43 3.35
N ALA A 369 15.76 3.85 2.14
CA ALA A 369 17.11 3.88 1.57
C ALA A 369 17.60 5.33 1.32
N SER A 370 17.00 6.32 2.00
CA SER A 370 17.44 7.72 1.94
C SER A 370 18.68 7.97 2.81
N PHE A 371 19.30 9.14 2.68
CA PHE A 371 20.48 9.51 3.46
C PHE A 371 20.22 9.42 4.97
N GLU A 372 19.16 10.05 5.47
CA GLU A 372 18.84 10.03 6.90
C GLU A 372 18.51 8.61 7.41
N ALA A 373 17.90 7.77 6.56
CA ALA A 373 17.58 6.39 6.94
C ALA A 373 18.83 5.51 7.02
N ILE A 374 19.79 5.73 6.11
CA ILE A 374 21.09 5.07 6.09
C ILE A 374 21.96 5.51 7.28
N GLU A 375 22.00 6.80 7.58
CA GLU A 375 22.72 7.35 8.73
C GLU A 375 22.17 6.78 10.05
N ALA A 376 20.84 6.84 10.23
CA ALA A 376 20.20 6.26 11.40
C ALA A 376 20.42 4.74 11.52
N ARG A 377 20.59 4.03 10.40
CA ARG A 377 20.99 2.61 10.41
C ARG A 377 22.41 2.44 10.92
N ALA A 378 23.36 3.20 10.39
CA ALA A 378 24.76 3.14 10.81
C ALA A 378 24.91 3.39 12.31
N GLU A 379 24.26 4.44 12.83
CA GLU A 379 24.24 4.77 14.25
C GLU A 379 23.73 3.61 15.12
N ARG A 380 22.63 2.95 14.70
CA ARG A 380 22.08 1.81 15.44
C ARG A 380 23.00 0.60 15.47
N HIS A 381 23.78 0.38 14.41
CA HIS A 381 24.75 -0.71 14.33
C HIS A 381 26.13 -0.34 14.89
N GLY A 382 26.32 0.91 15.32
CA GLY A 382 27.61 1.42 15.77
C GLY A 382 28.66 1.46 14.65
N GLU A 383 28.22 1.63 13.40
CA GLU A 383 29.09 1.80 12.24
C GLU A 383 29.66 3.22 12.23
N GLU A 384 30.96 3.37 11.96
CA GLU A 384 31.57 4.69 11.77
C GLU A 384 31.08 5.28 10.44
N ILE A 385 30.63 6.54 10.50
CA ILE A 385 30.16 7.29 9.35
C ILE A 385 31.26 8.27 8.97
N ASP A 386 32.01 7.92 7.93
CA ASP A 386 33.02 8.77 7.31
C ASP A 386 32.66 9.10 5.85
N ASP A 387 33.51 9.87 5.17
CA ASP A 387 33.26 10.23 3.77
C ASP A 387 33.22 8.99 2.87
N GLU A 388 34.02 7.96 3.16
CA GLU A 388 34.07 6.70 2.41
C GLU A 388 32.77 5.88 2.58
N TYR A 389 32.14 5.93 3.75
CA TYR A 389 30.87 5.27 4.05
C TYR A 389 29.75 5.67 3.10
N PHE A 390 29.68 6.96 2.73
CA PHE A 390 28.72 7.49 1.76
C PHE A 390 29.18 7.34 0.32
N GLU A 391 30.49 7.40 0.03
CA GLU A 391 31.00 7.15 -1.33
C GLU A 391 30.67 5.74 -1.83
N GLN A 392 30.60 4.76 -0.92
CA GLN A 392 30.28 3.38 -1.24
C GLN A 392 28.77 3.08 -1.32
N ARG A 393 27.90 4.03 -0.95
CA ARG A 393 26.43 3.84 -0.92
C ARG A 393 25.76 4.87 -1.80
N ALA A 394 24.93 4.41 -2.73
CA ALA A 394 24.09 5.29 -3.53
C ALA A 394 22.68 5.32 -2.91
N PRO A 395 22.23 6.42 -2.27
CA PRO A 395 20.92 6.46 -1.65
C PRO A 395 19.80 6.35 -2.69
N GLU A 396 18.84 5.46 -2.41
CA GLU A 396 17.74 5.11 -3.31
C GLU A 396 16.39 5.60 -2.79
N GLY A 397 16.41 6.58 -1.89
CA GLY A 397 15.24 7.29 -1.41
C GLY A 397 15.50 8.77 -1.14
N VAL A 398 14.41 9.52 -1.01
CA VAL A 398 14.43 10.95 -0.66
C VAL A 398 13.63 11.20 0.61
N GLU A 399 14.00 12.25 1.32
CA GLU A 399 13.27 12.82 2.43
C GLU A 399 12.36 13.96 1.95
N GLY A 400 11.25 14.19 2.66
CA GLY A 400 10.35 15.28 2.35
C GLY A 400 9.18 15.40 3.31
N THR A 401 8.13 16.06 2.85
CA THR A 401 6.89 16.19 3.61
C THR A 401 5.67 15.91 2.75
N VAL A 402 4.65 15.32 3.34
CA VAL A 402 3.32 15.11 2.72
C VAL A 402 2.27 15.97 3.41
N PRO A 403 1.20 16.39 2.71
CA PRO A 403 0.08 17.08 3.33
C PRO A 403 -0.55 16.23 4.45
N TYR A 404 -0.96 16.87 5.54
CA TYR A 404 -1.73 16.21 6.59
C TYR A 404 -3.13 15.89 6.09
N ARG A 405 -3.56 14.63 6.26
CA ARG A 405 -4.80 14.06 5.70
C ARG A 405 -5.85 13.71 6.76
N GLY A 406 -5.59 14.01 8.03
CA GLY A 406 -6.50 13.64 9.12
C GLY A 406 -6.40 12.15 9.47
N GLU A 407 -7.52 11.55 9.88
CA GLU A 407 -7.58 10.16 10.33
C GLU A 407 -7.48 9.17 9.17
N ALA A 408 -6.65 8.14 9.32
CA ALA A 408 -6.48 7.07 8.33
C ALA A 408 -7.81 6.42 7.94
N GLY A 409 -8.73 6.24 8.91
CA GLY A 409 -10.05 5.66 8.65
C GLY A 409 -10.89 6.42 7.62
N LYS A 410 -10.82 7.76 7.60
CA LYS A 410 -11.54 8.57 6.61
C LYS A 410 -10.97 8.37 5.21
N LEU A 411 -9.64 8.44 5.12
CA LEU A 411 -8.91 8.21 3.86
C LEU A 411 -9.19 6.82 3.30
N ILE A 412 -9.09 5.77 4.12
CA ILE A 412 -9.37 4.39 3.70
C ILE A 412 -10.83 4.24 3.28
N GLY A 413 -11.77 4.83 4.01
CA GLY A 413 -13.20 4.83 3.64
C GLY A 413 -13.44 5.40 2.24
N GLU A 414 -12.82 6.53 1.91
CA GLU A 414 -12.89 7.16 0.59
C GLU A 414 -12.26 6.27 -0.50
N LEU A 415 -11.09 5.70 -0.23
CA LEU A 415 -10.40 4.79 -1.16
C LEU A 415 -11.24 3.55 -1.48
N MET A 416 -11.85 2.94 -0.46
CA MET A 416 -12.71 1.77 -0.61
C MET A 416 -14.03 2.10 -1.31
N ALA A 417 -14.58 3.30 -1.11
CA ALA A 417 -15.74 3.76 -1.87
C ALA A 417 -15.41 3.89 -3.37
N GLY A 418 -14.21 4.37 -3.71
CA GLY A 418 -13.70 4.41 -5.08
C GLY A 418 -13.49 3.03 -5.69
N LEU A 419 -12.90 2.09 -4.95
CA LEU A 419 -12.74 0.70 -5.39
C LEU A 419 -14.09 0.04 -5.69
N ARG A 420 -15.06 0.14 -4.76
CA ARG A 420 -16.42 -0.40 -4.96
C ARG A 420 -17.13 0.28 -6.14
N SER A 421 -16.81 1.54 -6.42
CA SER A 421 -17.27 2.22 -7.64
C SER A 421 -16.72 1.56 -8.89
N ALA A 422 -15.40 1.34 -8.97
CA ALA A 422 -14.76 0.66 -10.10
C ALA A 422 -15.35 -0.74 -10.33
N MET A 423 -15.49 -1.55 -9.28
CA MET A 423 -16.11 -2.88 -9.34
C MET A 423 -17.57 -2.82 -9.80
N SER A 424 -18.31 -1.77 -9.42
CA SER A 424 -19.68 -1.59 -9.90
C SER A 424 -19.74 -1.28 -11.40
N TYR A 425 -18.74 -0.59 -11.97
CA TYR A 425 -18.65 -0.35 -13.41
C TYR A 425 -18.33 -1.61 -14.21
N THR A 426 -17.71 -2.62 -13.60
CA THR A 426 -17.39 -3.91 -14.25
C THR A 426 -18.34 -5.03 -13.86
N ASN A 427 -19.42 -4.73 -13.12
CA ASN A 427 -20.39 -5.72 -12.62
C ASN A 427 -19.76 -6.81 -11.73
N ALA A 428 -18.67 -6.50 -11.03
CA ALA A 428 -17.99 -7.43 -10.14
C ALA A 428 -18.50 -7.30 -8.70
N ARG A 429 -18.91 -8.41 -8.10
CA ARG A 429 -19.38 -8.49 -6.71
C ARG A 429 -18.31 -8.99 -5.74
N SER A 430 -17.20 -9.49 -6.25
CA SER A 430 -16.02 -9.93 -5.48
C SER A 430 -14.75 -9.50 -6.22
N LEU A 431 -13.60 -9.51 -5.52
CA LEU A 431 -12.32 -9.24 -6.18
C LEU A 431 -11.97 -10.30 -7.24
N ALA A 432 -12.31 -11.57 -7.01
CA ALA A 432 -12.12 -12.62 -8.01
C ALA A 432 -12.92 -12.35 -9.30
N GLU A 433 -14.21 -11.98 -9.17
CA GLU A 433 -15.00 -11.55 -10.33
C GLU A 433 -14.43 -10.27 -10.96
N PHE A 434 -13.81 -9.40 -10.17
CA PHE A 434 -13.24 -8.16 -10.67
C PHE A 434 -12.03 -8.43 -11.55
N THR A 435 -11.13 -9.31 -11.12
CA THR A 435 -9.99 -9.77 -11.93
C THR A 435 -10.46 -10.48 -13.19
N GLU A 436 -11.40 -11.42 -13.08
CA GLU A 436 -11.89 -12.20 -14.24
C GLU A 436 -12.57 -11.31 -15.30
N ARG A 437 -13.34 -10.31 -14.86
CA ARG A 437 -14.14 -9.48 -15.76
C ARG A 437 -13.36 -8.33 -16.35
N THR A 438 -12.35 -7.79 -15.67
CA THR A 438 -11.80 -6.49 -16.06
C THR A 438 -11.08 -6.56 -17.41
N GLU A 439 -11.44 -5.62 -18.28
CA GLU A 439 -10.72 -5.34 -19.51
C GLU A 439 -10.04 -3.97 -19.40
N PHE A 440 -8.86 -3.83 -19.99
CA PHE A 440 -8.10 -2.59 -19.99
C PHE A 440 -8.01 -1.98 -21.38
N VAL A 441 -7.92 -0.65 -21.43
CA VAL A 441 -7.56 0.11 -22.63
C VAL A 441 -6.34 0.97 -22.33
N ALA A 442 -5.36 0.96 -23.22
CA ALA A 442 -4.20 1.85 -23.12
C ALA A 442 -4.62 3.29 -23.38
N VAL A 443 -4.08 4.22 -22.59
CA VAL A 443 -4.33 5.66 -22.76
C VAL A 443 -3.10 6.38 -23.27
N THR A 444 -3.34 7.34 -24.15
CA THR A 444 -2.30 8.30 -24.55
C THR A 444 -2.13 9.36 -23.46
N PRO A 445 -1.04 10.16 -23.48
CA PRO A 445 -0.89 11.28 -22.55
C PRO A 445 -2.06 12.28 -22.58
N LEU A 446 -2.72 12.46 -23.72
CA LEU A 446 -3.91 13.32 -23.83
C LEU A 446 -5.15 12.68 -23.19
N GLY A 447 -5.30 11.36 -23.31
CA GLY A 447 -6.33 10.62 -22.58
C GLY A 447 -6.11 10.65 -21.07
N LEU A 448 -4.84 10.59 -20.62
CA LEU A 448 -4.52 10.77 -19.21
C LEU A 448 -4.85 12.19 -18.72
N ALA A 449 -4.54 13.23 -19.50
CA ALA A 449 -4.90 14.61 -19.16
C ALA A 449 -6.42 14.80 -19.07
N GLU A 450 -7.20 14.12 -19.93
CA GLU A 450 -8.68 14.12 -19.91
C GLU A 450 -9.26 13.54 -18.61
N ASN A 451 -8.54 12.63 -17.92
CA ASN A 451 -9.01 12.04 -16.67
C ASN A 451 -9.17 13.06 -15.53
N THR A 452 -8.47 14.19 -15.62
CA THR A 452 -8.48 15.22 -14.58
C THR A 452 -9.57 16.25 -14.87
N PRO A 453 -10.37 16.70 -13.87
CA PRO A 453 -11.35 17.74 -14.10
C PRO A 453 -10.70 18.99 -14.73
N HIS A 454 -11.16 19.34 -15.93
CA HIS A 454 -10.58 20.41 -16.75
C HIS A 454 -11.59 21.55 -17.02
N ALA A 455 -12.75 21.51 -16.35
CA ALA A 455 -13.83 22.48 -16.50
C ALA A 455 -13.97 23.46 -15.31
N THR A 456 -13.23 23.23 -14.21
CA THR A 456 -13.31 24.06 -13.00
C THR A 456 -11.91 24.33 -12.43
N LEU A 457 -11.75 25.49 -11.79
CA LEU A 457 -10.51 25.87 -11.08
C LEU A 457 -10.47 25.35 -9.64
N SER A 458 -11.51 24.65 -9.20
CA SER A 458 -11.61 24.04 -7.87
C SER A 458 -12.24 22.66 -8.03
N TYR A 459 -11.55 21.60 -7.58
CA TYR A 459 -12.10 20.27 -7.35
C TYR A 459 -11.33 19.54 -6.26
#